data_AF-A0AAW2Q093-F1
#
_entry.id   AF-A0AAW2Q093-F1
#
_cell.length_a   1.000
_cell.length_b   1.000
_cell.length_c   1.000
_cell.angle_alpha   90.00
_cell.angle_beta   90.00
_cell.angle_gamma   90.00
#
_symmetry.space_group_name_H-M   'P 1'
#
loop_
_entity.id
_entity.type
_entity.pdbx_description
1 polymer ?
#
loop_
_entity_poly.entity_id
_entity_poly.type
_entity_poly.pdbx_seq_one_letter_code
_entity_poly.pdbx_strand_id
1 'polypeptide(L)'
;MKVEIDALERNGTWTIADLPLGKKAIGCKWVYKIKYNSDGTIECFKAYLVVLGNNQVEAVDYHETFAPMAKMISVRTFLAVTAIRNWELHQMDVHNAFLHGDLDEEVYMMLPPDFSSSPGKVCKLRKSLYGLRQAPRNWFPKLAFALKSFGFVQSYADYSLFSYNHDGVILQMLVYVDGLIIAGNNSSYVIEFKIYLSTCFHMTDLSVLKYFLGIEIA
;
A
#
# COMPACT_ATOMS: atom_id res chain seq x y z
N MET A 1 -17.32 -8.21 1.14
CA MET A 1 -16.69 -9.54 0.94
C MET A 1 -16.60 -9.89 -0.54
N LYS A 2 -17.71 -10.09 -1.27
CA LYS A 2 -17.66 -10.42 -2.70
C LYS A 2 -16.81 -9.46 -3.56
N VAL A 3 -17.01 -8.15 -3.41
CA VAL A 3 -16.20 -7.13 -4.11
C VAL A 3 -14.69 -7.30 -3.88
N GLU A 4 -14.29 -7.67 -2.66
CA GLU A 4 -12.89 -7.92 -2.33
C GLU A 4 -12.40 -9.21 -2.98
N ILE A 5 -13.13 -10.32 -2.85
CA ILE A 5 -12.80 -11.58 -3.52
C ILE A 5 -12.67 -11.39 -5.04
N ASP A 6 -13.64 -10.73 -5.68
CA ASP A 6 -13.63 -10.45 -7.11
C ASP A 6 -12.41 -9.59 -7.50
N ALA A 7 -11.95 -8.69 -6.63
CA ALA A 7 -10.71 -7.93 -6.85
C ALA A 7 -9.47 -8.81 -6.72
N LEU A 8 -9.43 -9.73 -5.75
CA LEU A 8 -8.34 -10.67 -5.54
C LEU A 8 -8.21 -11.67 -6.69
N GLU A 9 -9.33 -12.19 -7.19
CA GLU A 9 -9.38 -13.11 -8.31
C GLU A 9 -9.01 -12.43 -9.63
N ARG A 10 -9.54 -11.23 -9.92
CA ARG A 10 -9.13 -10.44 -11.09
C ARG A 10 -7.64 -10.13 -11.12
N ASN A 11 -7.03 -9.97 -9.95
CA ASN A 11 -5.60 -9.75 -9.83
C ASN A 11 -4.77 -11.03 -9.93
N GLY A 12 -5.38 -12.22 -10.02
CA GLY A 12 -4.67 -13.49 -10.03
C GLY A 12 -3.90 -13.72 -8.72
N THR A 13 -4.44 -13.26 -7.59
CA THR A 13 -3.73 -13.25 -6.30
C THR A 13 -3.34 -14.64 -5.83
N TRP A 14 -4.13 -15.66 -6.18
CA TRP A 14 -3.85 -17.04 -5.85
C TRP A 14 -4.30 -18.00 -6.94
N THR A 15 -3.80 -19.23 -6.85
CA THR A 15 -4.32 -20.39 -7.59
C THR A 15 -4.76 -21.46 -6.60
N ILE A 16 -5.89 -22.12 -6.87
CA ILE A 16 -6.35 -23.25 -6.04
C ILE A 16 -5.47 -24.47 -6.33
N ALA A 17 -4.92 -25.08 -5.28
CA ALA A 17 -4.02 -26.24 -5.38
C ALA A 17 -4.22 -27.20 -4.20
N ASP A 18 -3.72 -28.43 -4.32
CA ASP A 18 -3.55 -29.33 -3.18
C ASP A 18 -2.38 -28.87 -2.32
N LEU A 19 -2.49 -29.04 -1.00
CA LEU A 19 -1.40 -28.73 -0.09
C LEU A 19 -0.29 -29.79 -0.25
N PRO A 20 0.95 -29.41 -0.61
CA PRO A 20 2.04 -30.37 -0.72
C PRO A 20 2.37 -31.03 0.61
N LEU A 21 2.87 -32.26 0.56
CA LEU A 21 3.30 -32.99 1.76
C LEU A 21 4.37 -32.19 2.50
N GLY A 22 4.19 -32.02 3.82
CA GLY A 22 5.14 -31.32 4.68
C GLY A 22 4.99 -29.78 4.70
N LYS A 23 4.13 -29.20 3.87
CA LYS A 23 3.78 -27.77 3.93
C LYS A 23 2.60 -27.55 4.88
N LYS A 24 2.49 -26.33 5.43
CA LYS A 24 1.35 -25.89 6.24
C LYS A 24 0.67 -24.72 5.55
N ALA A 25 -0.65 -24.73 5.52
CA ALA A 25 -1.43 -23.60 5.07
C ALA A 25 -1.70 -22.64 6.23
N ILE A 26 -1.55 -21.34 5.97
CA ILE A 26 -1.78 -20.27 6.93
C ILE A 26 -3.26 -19.89 6.89
N GLY A 27 -3.88 -19.73 8.05
CA GLY A 27 -5.26 -19.26 8.14
C GLY A 27 -5.43 -17.83 7.61
N CYS A 28 -6.66 -17.46 7.28
CA CYS A 28 -7.03 -16.10 6.95
C CYS A 28 -8.30 -15.70 7.70
N LYS A 29 -8.57 -14.40 7.79
CA LYS A 29 -9.80 -13.86 8.40
C LYS A 29 -10.28 -12.63 7.66
N TRP A 30 -11.56 -12.33 7.80
CA TRP A 30 -12.13 -11.06 7.39
C TRP A 30 -11.91 -9.99 8.45
N VAL A 31 -11.46 -8.81 8.02
CA VAL A 31 -11.39 -7.59 8.83
C VAL A 31 -12.34 -6.56 8.24
N TYR A 32 -13.26 -6.07 9.06
CA TYR A 32 -14.28 -5.10 8.65
C TYR A 32 -13.92 -3.71 9.17
N LYS A 33 -14.11 -2.70 8.34
CA LYS A 33 -13.89 -1.29 8.70
C LYS A 33 -14.99 -0.43 8.12
N ILE A 34 -15.58 0.44 8.94
CA ILE A 34 -16.49 1.48 8.48
C ILE A 34 -15.65 2.73 8.21
N LYS A 35 -15.79 3.31 7.02
CA LYS A 35 -15.27 4.66 6.74
C LYS A 35 -16.39 5.67 6.92
N TYR A 36 -16.06 6.81 7.50
CA TYR A 36 -16.97 7.91 7.76
C TYR A 36 -16.53 9.15 6.98
N ASN A 37 -17.50 9.92 6.52
CA ASN A 37 -17.29 11.26 6.01
C ASN A 37 -16.93 12.22 7.16
N SER A 38 -16.46 13.41 6.82
CA SER A 38 -16.11 14.45 7.81
C SER A 38 -17.30 14.91 8.66
N ASP A 39 -18.53 14.74 8.17
CA ASP A 39 -19.78 15.05 8.89
C ASP A 39 -20.24 13.89 9.81
N GLY A 40 -19.48 12.79 9.89
CA GLY A 40 -19.79 11.62 10.70
C GLY A 40 -20.75 10.63 10.03
N THR A 41 -21.22 10.89 8.81
CA THR A 41 -22.04 9.93 8.06
C THR A 41 -21.19 8.78 7.52
N ILE A 42 -21.81 7.62 7.25
CA ILE A 42 -21.10 6.45 6.72
C ILE A 42 -20.76 6.70 5.25
N GLU A 43 -19.46 6.72 4.93
CA GLU A 43 -18.95 6.77 3.57
C GLU A 43 -19.08 5.38 2.92
N CYS A 44 -18.50 4.35 3.56
CA CYS A 44 -18.57 2.98 3.05
C CYS A 44 -18.25 1.91 4.10
N PHE A 45 -18.67 0.67 3.80
CA PHE A 45 -18.27 -0.54 4.52
C PHE A 45 -17.15 -1.25 3.76
N LYS A 46 -15.98 -1.37 4.36
CA LYS A 46 -14.82 -2.09 3.82
C LYS A 46 -14.69 -3.46 4.49
N ALA A 47 -14.33 -4.46 3.69
CA ALA A 47 -14.02 -5.80 4.14
C ALA A 47 -12.71 -6.23 3.48
N TYR A 48 -11.72 -6.56 4.29
CA TYR A 48 -10.39 -6.97 3.85
C TYR A 48 -10.18 -8.44 4.20
N LEU A 49 -9.69 -9.23 3.25
CA LEU A 49 -9.21 -10.57 3.54
C LEU A 49 -7.76 -10.46 4.03
N VAL A 50 -7.51 -10.90 5.26
CA VAL A 50 -6.22 -10.75 5.93
C VAL A 50 -5.66 -12.12 6.27
N VAL A 51 -4.45 -12.39 5.79
CA VAL A 51 -3.67 -13.58 6.15
C VAL A 51 -3.24 -13.48 7.61
N LEU A 52 -3.30 -14.59 8.35
CA LEU A 52 -2.82 -14.66 9.73
C LEU A 52 -1.29 -14.79 9.74
N GLY A 53 -0.58 -13.76 9.25
CA GLY A 53 0.89 -13.78 9.16
C GLY A 53 1.59 -13.80 10.52
N ASN A 54 0.88 -13.57 11.63
CA ASN A 54 1.39 -13.88 12.96
C ASN A 54 1.78 -15.36 13.10
N ASN A 55 1.16 -16.26 12.33
CA ASN A 55 1.48 -17.69 12.27
C ASN A 55 2.56 -18.06 11.23
N GLN A 56 3.12 -17.08 10.49
CA GLN A 56 4.25 -17.34 9.59
C GLN A 56 5.53 -17.61 10.39
N VAL A 57 6.35 -18.52 9.86
CA VAL A 57 7.65 -18.90 10.41
C VAL A 57 8.76 -18.29 9.55
N GLU A 58 9.66 -17.56 10.19
CA GLU A 58 10.85 -17.00 9.55
C GLU A 58 11.74 -18.10 8.96
N ALA A 59 12.38 -17.83 7.84
CA ALA A 59 13.16 -18.76 7.02
C ALA A 59 12.37 -19.94 6.40
N VAL A 60 11.05 -20.02 6.62
CA VAL A 60 10.16 -20.98 5.97
C VAL A 60 9.16 -20.26 5.07
N ASP A 61 8.41 -19.31 5.62
CA ASP A 61 7.33 -18.58 4.91
C ASP A 61 7.77 -17.19 4.43
N TYR A 62 8.87 -16.67 4.97
CA TYR A 62 9.48 -15.39 4.57
C TYR A 62 10.94 -15.33 5.04
N HIS A 63 11.75 -14.52 4.38
CA HIS A 63 13.15 -14.28 4.79
C HIS A 63 13.38 -12.87 5.35
N GLU A 64 12.78 -11.85 4.76
CA GLU A 64 12.94 -10.45 5.19
C GLU A 64 11.60 -9.73 5.21
N THR A 65 11.42 -8.81 6.17
CA THR A 65 10.16 -8.08 6.36
C THR A 65 10.33 -6.57 6.33
N PHE A 66 11.57 -6.09 6.27
CA PHE A 66 11.87 -4.67 6.40
C PHE A 66 11.28 -3.86 5.24
N ALA A 67 10.47 -2.86 5.58
CA ALA A 67 9.99 -1.83 4.68
C ALA A 67 10.16 -0.46 5.36
N PRO A 68 10.56 0.59 4.61
CA PRO A 68 10.62 1.94 5.15
C PRO A 68 9.28 2.42 5.70
N MET A 69 9.32 3.07 6.86
CA MET A 69 8.19 3.75 7.46
C MET A 69 8.57 5.20 7.74
N ALA A 70 7.72 6.13 7.32
CA ALA A 70 7.99 7.55 7.51
C ALA A 70 8.10 7.87 9.00
N LYS A 71 9.21 8.50 9.38
CA LYS A 71 9.44 8.94 10.75
C LYS A 71 8.55 10.15 11.04
N MET A 72 8.05 10.28 12.28
CA MET A 72 7.24 11.44 12.66
C MET A 72 7.99 12.76 12.51
N ILE A 73 9.31 12.77 12.68
CA ILE A 73 10.12 13.96 12.41
C ILE A 73 10.05 14.34 10.94
N SER A 74 10.17 13.38 10.02
CA SER A 74 10.04 13.61 8.58
C SER A 74 8.64 14.09 8.21
N VAL A 75 7.58 13.51 8.79
CA VAL A 75 6.20 13.97 8.60
C VAL A 75 6.06 15.43 9.02
N ARG A 76 6.49 15.78 10.25
CA ARG A 76 6.39 17.15 10.77
C ARG A 76 7.23 18.15 9.97
N THR A 77 8.46 17.77 9.60
CA THR A 77 9.34 18.61 8.78
C THR A 77 8.74 18.82 7.40
N PHE A 78 8.20 17.77 6.77
CA PHE A 78 7.54 17.87 5.48
C PHE A 78 6.36 18.85 5.53
N LEU A 79 5.48 18.72 6.53
CA LEU A 79 4.35 19.63 6.72
C LEU A 79 4.81 21.07 6.97
N ALA A 80 5.82 21.27 7.83
CA ALA A 80 6.36 22.60 8.12
C ALA A 80 6.97 23.28 6.88
N VAL A 81 7.73 22.54 6.06
CA VAL A 81 8.31 23.07 4.82
C VAL A 81 7.23 23.44 3.83
N THR A 82 6.22 22.59 3.66
CA THR A 82 5.07 22.84 2.78
C THR A 82 4.32 24.11 3.20
N ALA A 83 4.09 24.30 4.51
CA ALA A 83 3.45 25.50 5.04
C ALA A 83 4.30 26.77 4.83
N ILE A 84 5.60 26.73 5.15
CA ILE A 84 6.51 27.88 4.98
C ILE A 84 6.60 28.31 3.50
N ARG A 85 6.57 27.33 2.58
CA ARG A 85 6.66 27.57 1.14
C ARG A 85 5.31 27.87 0.49
N ASN A 86 4.22 27.84 1.25
CA ASN A 86 2.85 28.01 0.77
C ASN A 86 2.52 27.07 -0.41
N TRP A 87 2.91 25.80 -0.29
CA TRP A 87 2.62 24.77 -1.27
C TRP A 87 1.31 24.06 -0.95
N GLU A 88 0.52 23.76 -1.98
CA GLU A 88 -0.66 22.93 -1.82
C GLU A 88 -0.25 21.48 -1.53
N LEU A 89 -0.94 20.87 -0.57
CA LEU A 89 -0.66 19.53 -0.09
C LEU A 89 -1.73 18.59 -0.60
N HIS A 90 -1.35 17.59 -1.38
CA HIS A 90 -2.26 16.59 -1.93
C HIS A 90 -2.04 15.22 -1.30
N GLN A 91 -3.09 14.43 -1.28
CA GLN A 91 -3.05 13.05 -0.81
C GLN A 91 -3.48 12.09 -1.92
N MET A 92 -2.75 10.99 -2.06
CA MET A 92 -3.16 9.84 -2.86
C MET A 92 -3.10 8.57 -2.04
N ASP A 93 -3.94 7.60 -2.38
CA ASP A 93 -4.00 6.29 -1.76
C ASP A 93 -3.88 5.21 -2.84
N VAL A 94 -3.08 4.18 -2.57
CA VAL A 94 -2.90 3.06 -3.50
C VAL A 94 -3.91 1.97 -3.14
N HIS A 95 -4.82 1.68 -4.06
CA HIS A 95 -5.80 0.64 -3.84
C HIS A 95 -5.13 -0.74 -3.79
N ASN A 96 -5.34 -1.47 -2.69
CA ASN A 96 -4.76 -2.79 -2.49
C ASN A 96 -3.24 -2.82 -2.74
N ALA A 97 -2.51 -1.85 -2.17
CA ALA A 97 -1.08 -1.66 -2.35
C ALA A 97 -0.25 -2.97 -2.32
N PHE A 98 -0.56 -3.87 -1.38
CA PHE A 98 0.17 -5.12 -1.23
C PHE A 98 -0.04 -6.12 -2.36
N LEU A 99 -1.16 -6.06 -3.11
CA LEU A 99 -1.38 -6.89 -4.30
C LEU A 99 -0.45 -6.51 -5.46
N HIS A 100 0.09 -5.29 -5.45
CA HIS A 100 1.03 -4.89 -6.48
C HIS A 100 2.40 -5.52 -6.24
N GLY A 101 2.76 -5.90 -5.01
CA GLY A 101 4.02 -6.55 -4.68
C GLY A 101 4.10 -8.01 -5.15
N ASP A 102 5.22 -8.38 -5.77
CA ASP A 102 5.48 -9.78 -6.12
C ASP A 102 5.75 -10.59 -4.85
N LEU A 103 5.29 -11.84 -4.83
CA LEU A 103 5.54 -12.76 -3.73
C LEU A 103 6.51 -13.83 -4.21
N ASP A 104 7.78 -13.67 -3.85
CA ASP A 104 8.83 -14.62 -4.23
C ASP A 104 8.74 -15.92 -3.41
N GLU A 105 8.25 -15.82 -2.17
CA GLU A 105 8.12 -16.99 -1.30
C GLU A 105 6.91 -17.84 -1.62
N GLU A 106 7.06 -19.15 -1.43
CA GLU A 106 5.95 -20.08 -1.62
C GLU A 106 5.06 -20.13 -0.37
N VAL A 107 3.97 -19.35 -0.40
CA VAL A 107 3.01 -19.25 0.70
C VAL A 107 1.68 -19.92 0.33
N TYR A 108 1.19 -20.78 1.23
CA TYR A 108 -0.13 -21.40 1.14
C TYR A 108 -1.06 -20.79 2.17
N MET A 109 -2.25 -20.40 1.73
CA MET A 109 -3.31 -19.85 2.57
C MET A 109 -4.52 -20.80 2.54
N MET A 110 -5.18 -20.98 3.68
CA MET A 110 -6.48 -21.64 3.73
C MET A 110 -7.49 -20.86 2.87
N LEU A 111 -8.42 -21.58 2.24
CA LEU A 111 -9.54 -20.97 1.55
C LEU A 111 -10.27 -19.98 2.49
N PRO A 112 -10.73 -18.82 1.98
CA PRO A 112 -11.55 -17.91 2.77
C PRO A 112 -12.76 -18.66 3.37
N PRO A 113 -13.23 -18.31 4.58
CA PRO A 113 -14.32 -19.04 5.26
C PRO A 113 -15.60 -19.22 4.44
N ASP A 114 -15.88 -18.29 3.52
CA ASP A 114 -17.08 -18.27 2.68
C ASP A 114 -16.88 -18.90 1.29
N PHE A 115 -15.67 -19.40 0.99
CA PHE A 115 -15.32 -20.00 -0.29
C PHE A 115 -15.59 -21.51 -0.25
N SER A 116 -16.36 -22.03 -1.20
CA SER A 116 -16.83 -23.42 -1.21
C SER A 116 -15.69 -24.41 -0.98
N SER A 117 -15.82 -25.20 0.09
CA SER A 117 -14.82 -26.13 0.60
C SER A 117 -14.73 -27.36 -0.29
N SER A 118 -13.89 -27.31 -1.32
CA SER A 118 -13.32 -28.55 -1.84
C SER A 118 -12.37 -29.10 -0.77
N PRO A 119 -12.66 -30.25 -0.14
CA PRO A 119 -11.83 -30.77 0.95
C PRO A 119 -10.38 -30.93 0.50
N GLY A 120 -9.42 -30.43 1.29
CA GLY A 120 -7.99 -30.54 1.00
C GLY A 120 -7.41 -29.50 0.04
N LYS A 121 -8.23 -28.60 -0.52
CA LYS A 121 -7.74 -27.50 -1.37
C LYS A 121 -7.32 -26.28 -0.55
N VAL A 122 -6.28 -25.62 -1.03
CA VAL A 122 -5.70 -24.39 -0.45
C VAL A 122 -5.42 -23.35 -1.55
N CYS A 123 -5.29 -22.09 -1.17
CA CYS A 123 -4.84 -21.02 -2.04
C CYS A 123 -3.30 -20.98 -2.04
N LYS A 124 -2.66 -21.29 -3.16
CA LYS A 124 -1.24 -20.95 -3.37
C LYS A 124 -1.16 -19.49 -3.78
N LEU A 125 -0.61 -18.64 -2.91
CA LEU A 125 -0.50 -17.21 -3.17
C LEU A 125 0.53 -16.95 -4.29
N ARG A 126 0.19 -16.03 -5.18
CA ARG A 126 1.03 -15.53 -6.28
C ARG A 126 1.42 -14.08 -6.08
N LYS A 127 0.61 -13.36 -5.31
CA LYS A 127 0.82 -11.95 -4.96
C LYS A 127 0.75 -11.80 -3.45
N SER A 128 1.39 -10.75 -2.97
CA SER A 128 1.36 -10.42 -1.56
C SER A 128 -0.04 -9.96 -1.13
N LEU A 129 -0.40 -10.21 0.13
CA LEU A 129 -1.72 -9.95 0.71
C LEU A 129 -1.58 -9.24 2.06
N TYR A 130 -2.65 -8.53 2.46
CA TYR A 130 -2.75 -7.98 3.81
C TYR A 130 -2.50 -9.07 4.86
N GLY A 131 -1.70 -8.73 5.86
CA GLY A 131 -1.39 -9.62 6.99
C GLY A 131 -0.17 -10.52 6.77
N LEU A 132 0.34 -10.68 5.54
CA LEU A 132 1.67 -11.28 5.34
C LEU A 132 2.74 -10.36 5.94
N ARG A 133 3.73 -10.94 6.63
CA ARG A 133 4.80 -10.18 7.29
C ARG A 133 5.70 -9.45 6.30
N GLN A 134 5.91 -10.00 5.11
CA GLN A 134 6.71 -9.40 4.05
C GLN A 134 5.92 -8.44 3.14
N ALA A 135 4.61 -8.29 3.34
CA ALA A 135 3.78 -7.54 2.40
C ALA A 135 4.20 -6.09 2.15
N PRO A 136 4.55 -5.31 3.19
CA PRO A 136 5.06 -3.95 3.00
C PRO A 136 6.38 -3.92 2.21
N ARG A 137 7.24 -4.91 2.46
CA ARG A 137 8.54 -5.05 1.78
C ARG A 137 8.35 -5.35 0.30
N ASN A 138 7.39 -6.19 -0.07
CA ASN A 138 7.20 -6.56 -1.47
C ASN A 138 6.58 -5.41 -2.28
N TRP A 139 5.82 -4.54 -1.63
CA TRP A 139 5.20 -3.36 -2.24
C TRP A 139 6.20 -2.22 -2.47
N PHE A 140 6.97 -1.86 -1.44
CA PHE A 140 7.76 -0.64 -1.45
C PHE A 140 8.77 -0.50 -2.62
N PRO A 141 9.53 -1.55 -3.01
CA PRO A 141 10.47 -1.48 -4.14
C PRO A 141 9.79 -1.14 -5.47
N LYS A 142 8.57 -1.63 -5.71
CA LYS A 142 7.82 -1.31 -6.94
C LYS A 142 7.41 0.14 -6.98
N LEU A 143 6.89 0.67 -5.86
CA LEU A 143 6.60 2.10 -5.73
C LEU A 143 7.88 2.92 -5.93
N ALA A 144 8.95 2.61 -5.19
CA ALA A 144 10.22 3.32 -5.28
C ALA A 144 10.81 3.31 -6.70
N PHE A 145 10.68 2.19 -7.43
CA PHE A 145 11.08 2.09 -8.82
C PHE A 145 10.28 3.03 -9.72
N ALA A 146 8.95 3.07 -9.59
CA ALA A 146 8.11 4.00 -10.35
C ALA A 146 8.46 5.47 -10.05
N LEU A 147 8.66 5.82 -8.77
CA LEU A 147 9.06 7.18 -8.37
C LEU A 147 10.41 7.57 -8.98
N LYS A 148 11.41 6.67 -8.90
CA LYS A 148 12.73 6.90 -9.49
C LYS A 148 12.67 6.99 -11.02
N SER A 149 11.79 6.21 -11.66
CA SER A 149 11.60 6.24 -13.11
C SER A 149 10.98 7.55 -13.59
N PHE A 150 10.14 8.19 -12.77
CA PHE A 150 9.66 9.55 -13.03
C PHE A 150 10.75 10.62 -12.84
N GLY A 151 11.78 10.32 -12.03
CA GLY A 151 12.90 11.23 -11.76
C GLY A 151 13.03 11.66 -10.30
N PHE A 152 12.26 11.08 -9.36
CA PHE A 152 12.44 11.35 -7.94
C PHE A 152 13.75 10.73 -7.42
N VAL A 153 14.41 11.46 -6.52
CA VAL A 153 15.54 11.00 -5.74
C VAL A 153 15.07 10.62 -4.35
N GLN A 154 15.41 9.40 -3.92
CA GLN A 154 15.09 8.90 -2.59
C GLN A 154 16.06 9.47 -1.54
N SER A 155 15.54 9.92 -0.40
CA SER A 155 16.36 10.43 0.69
C SER A 155 17.02 9.31 1.50
N TYR A 156 18.28 9.53 1.90
CA TYR A 156 18.99 8.65 2.85
C TYR A 156 18.68 8.97 4.32
N ALA A 157 18.16 10.17 4.61
CA ALA A 157 17.75 10.53 5.98
C ALA A 157 16.45 9.84 6.39
N ASP A 158 15.55 9.65 5.42
CA ASP A 158 14.33 8.86 5.55
C ASP A 158 13.99 8.25 4.18
N TYR A 159 14.04 6.92 4.09
CA TYR A 159 13.77 6.20 2.84
C TYR A 159 12.32 6.31 2.38
N SER A 160 11.40 6.79 3.21
CA SER A 160 10.03 7.11 2.82
C SER A 160 9.88 8.50 2.19
N LEU A 161 10.93 9.33 2.19
CA LEU A 161 10.92 10.67 1.61
C LEU A 161 11.59 10.67 0.23
N PHE A 162 10.93 11.30 -0.74
CA PHE A 162 11.39 11.46 -2.11
C PHE A 162 11.31 12.93 -2.52
N SER A 163 12.29 13.38 -3.28
CA SER A 163 12.33 14.74 -3.81
C SER A 163 12.60 14.74 -5.30
N TYR A 164 11.85 15.54 -6.04
CA TYR A 164 12.06 15.84 -7.45
C TYR A 164 12.52 17.29 -7.56
N ASN A 165 13.59 17.54 -8.31
CA ASN A 165 14.08 18.89 -8.59
C ASN A 165 14.68 18.94 -9.99
N HIS A 166 13.96 19.57 -10.92
CA HIS A 166 14.39 19.72 -12.31
C HIS A 166 13.79 20.98 -12.91
N ASP A 167 14.59 21.77 -13.65
CA ASP A 167 14.15 22.98 -14.36
C ASP A 167 13.30 23.95 -13.52
N GLY A 168 13.66 24.12 -12.24
CA GLY A 168 12.94 25.00 -11.30
C GLY A 168 11.64 24.41 -10.75
N VAL A 169 11.24 23.22 -11.17
CA VAL A 169 10.13 22.45 -10.58
C VAL A 169 10.63 21.63 -9.41
N ILE A 170 10.00 21.80 -8.26
CA ILE A 170 10.30 21.07 -7.02
C ILE A 170 9.04 20.35 -6.57
N LEU A 171 9.12 19.02 -6.47
CA LEU A 171 8.12 18.20 -5.78
C LEU A 171 8.76 17.50 -4.59
N GLN A 172 8.00 17.35 -3.52
CA GLN A 172 8.32 16.58 -2.34
C GLN A 172 7.21 15.54 -2.18
N MET A 173 7.59 14.30 -1.89
CA MET A 173 6.65 13.22 -1.61
C MET A 173 7.08 12.46 -0.38
N LEU A 174 6.13 12.16 0.50
CA LEU A 174 6.32 11.26 1.63
C LEU A 174 5.37 10.06 1.53
N VAL A 175 5.92 8.86 1.72
CA VAL A 175 5.21 7.58 1.65
C VAL A 175 4.91 7.05 3.05
N TYR A 176 3.65 6.71 3.33
CA TYR A 176 3.25 6.06 4.57
C TYR A 176 2.34 4.87 4.29
N VAL A 177 2.92 3.67 4.31
CA VAL A 177 2.24 2.40 4.03
C VAL A 177 1.60 2.40 2.62
N ASP A 178 0.29 2.61 2.52
CA ASP A 178 -0.52 2.69 1.30
C ASP A 178 -0.86 4.13 0.89
N GLY A 179 -0.66 5.09 1.80
CA GLY A 179 -0.91 6.51 1.59
C GLY A 179 0.34 7.28 1.15
N LEU A 180 0.11 8.31 0.35
CA LEU A 180 1.13 9.21 -0.19
C LEU A 180 0.69 10.65 0.02
N ILE A 181 1.61 11.50 0.48
CA ILE A 181 1.40 12.95 0.47
C ILE A 181 2.39 13.60 -0.48
N ILE A 182 1.91 14.56 -1.26
CA ILE A 182 2.63 15.21 -2.35
C ILE A 182 2.48 16.72 -2.18
N ALA A 183 3.59 17.44 -2.24
CA ALA A 183 3.61 18.91 -2.25
C ALA A 183 4.62 19.40 -3.28
N GLY A 184 4.40 20.58 -3.83
CA GLY A 184 5.34 21.15 -4.79
C GLY A 184 5.03 22.59 -5.16
N ASN A 185 5.97 23.22 -5.86
CA ASN A 185 5.85 24.61 -6.29
C ASN A 185 5.09 24.79 -7.62
N ASN A 186 4.75 23.71 -8.32
CA ASN A 186 4.09 23.74 -9.61
C ASN A 186 2.90 22.77 -9.61
N SER A 187 1.69 23.32 -9.54
CA SER A 187 0.45 22.53 -9.47
C SER A 187 0.18 21.71 -10.73
N SER A 188 0.51 22.23 -11.92
CA SER A 188 0.39 21.49 -13.18
C SER A 188 1.28 20.25 -13.17
N TYR A 189 2.51 20.37 -12.65
CA TYR A 189 3.43 19.25 -12.55
C TYR A 189 3.04 18.24 -11.46
N VAL A 190 2.43 18.71 -10.37
CA VAL A 190 1.79 17.81 -9.40
C VAL A 190 0.70 16.98 -10.09
N ILE A 191 -0.18 17.60 -10.89
CA ILE A 191 -1.24 16.88 -11.62
C ILE A 191 -0.65 15.87 -12.60
N GLU A 192 0.35 16.26 -13.39
CA GLU A 192 1.06 15.36 -14.31
C GLU A 192 1.64 14.14 -13.58
N PHE A 193 2.29 14.37 -12.45
CA PHE A 193 2.83 13.29 -11.62
C PHE A 193 1.73 12.37 -11.07
N LYS A 194 0.59 12.91 -10.62
CA LYS A 194 -0.56 12.10 -10.16
C LYS A 194 -1.14 11.24 -11.28
N ILE A 195 -1.21 11.78 -12.50
CA ILE A 195 -1.63 11.03 -13.70
C ILE A 195 -0.63 9.90 -13.97
N TYR A 196 0.67 10.20 -14.00
CA TYR A 196 1.71 9.19 -14.20
C TYR A 196 1.58 8.05 -13.18
N LEU A 197 1.45 8.37 -11.90
CA LEU A 197 1.35 7.37 -10.85
C LEU A 197 0.10 6.49 -11.00
N SER A 198 -0.99 7.07 -11.51
CA SER A 198 -2.24 6.36 -11.82
C SER A 198 -2.13 5.45 -13.06
N THR A 199 -1.13 5.64 -13.92
CA THR A 199 -0.81 4.69 -14.99
C THR A 199 0.02 3.50 -14.47
N CYS A 200 0.77 3.70 -13.39
CA CYS A 200 1.61 2.67 -12.78
C CYS A 200 0.82 1.76 -11.82
N PHE A 201 -0.10 2.34 -11.04
CA PHE A 201 -0.84 1.65 -9.99
C PHE A 201 -2.32 2.05 -10.00
N HIS A 202 -3.16 1.25 -9.37
CA HIS A 202 -4.56 1.63 -9.19
C HIS A 202 -4.68 2.65 -8.05
N MET A 203 -4.66 3.92 -8.40
CA MET A 203 -4.61 5.04 -7.45
C MET A 203 -5.99 5.63 -7.18
N THR A 204 -6.18 6.18 -5.98
CA THR A 204 -7.28 7.07 -5.64
C THR A 204 -6.70 8.44 -5.25
N ASP A 205 -7.11 9.50 -5.97
CA ASP A 205 -6.77 10.88 -5.62
C ASP A 205 -7.74 11.37 -4.53
N LEU A 206 -7.22 11.61 -3.34
CA LEU A 206 -7.99 12.13 -2.19
C LEU A 206 -7.98 13.66 -2.14
N SER A 207 -7.49 14.31 -3.20
CA SER A 207 -7.43 15.75 -3.38
C SER A 207 -6.54 16.43 -2.32
N VAL A 208 -6.92 17.64 -1.90
CA VAL A 208 -6.18 18.43 -0.90
C VAL A 208 -6.25 17.73 0.45
N LEU A 209 -5.10 17.56 1.09
CA LEU A 209 -4.96 16.87 2.36
C LEU A 209 -5.63 17.68 3.47
N LYS A 210 -6.60 17.07 4.16
CA LYS A 210 -7.27 17.66 5.34
C LYS A 210 -6.81 17.03 6.65
N TYR A 211 -6.52 15.74 6.64
CA TYR A 211 -6.13 14.98 7.82
C TYR A 211 -5.06 13.97 7.48
N PHE A 212 -3.97 13.94 8.25
CA PHE A 212 -2.89 12.96 8.08
C PHE A 212 -2.33 12.53 9.43
N LEU A 213 -2.45 11.23 9.74
CA LEU A 213 -1.91 10.63 10.96
C LEU A 213 -2.30 11.36 12.26
N GLY A 214 -3.57 11.77 12.34
CA GLY A 214 -4.11 12.50 13.50
C GLY A 214 -3.76 14.00 13.54
N ILE A 215 -3.16 14.53 12.48
CA ILE A 215 -2.91 15.96 12.29
C ILE A 215 -3.96 16.51 11.33
N GLU A 216 -4.70 17.51 11.77
CA GLU A 216 -5.58 18.32 10.92
C GLU A 216 -4.75 19.39 10.20
N ILE A 217 -5.00 19.54 8.90
CA ILE A 217 -4.40 20.55 8.02
C ILE A 217 -5.51 21.58 7.75
N ALA A 218 -5.33 22.80 8.27
CA ALA A 218 -6.27 23.92 8.16
C ALA A 218 -5.70 25.04 7.29
#